data_AF-A0A1I5MEF7-F1
#
_entry.id   AF-A0A1I5MEF7-F1
#
_cell.length_a   1.000
_cell.length_b   1.000
_cell.length_c   1.000
_cell.angle_alpha   90.00
_cell.angle_beta   90.00
_cell.angle_gamma   90.00
#
_symmetry.space_group_name_H-M   'P 1'
#
loop_
_entity.id
_entity.type
_entity.pdbx_description
1 polymer ?
#
loop_
_entity_poly.entity_id
_entity_poly.type
_entity_poly.pdbx_seq_one_letter_code
_entity_poly.pdbx_strand_id
1 'polypeptide(L)'
;MVEESALPVAGIVAEVARLTDGDLTSVILGDSVDFQLVFTVAADDVPRLSKVFADAGLQFSDIGHATEERQVRLRGADGREQELPGVPWRHAT
;
A
#
# COMPACT_ATOMS: atom_id res chain seq x y z
N MET A 1 -3.20 -8.94 4.23
CA MET A 1 -3.38 -7.76 5.08
C MET A 1 -2.43 -6.66 4.60
N VAL A 2 -2.94 -5.46 4.39
CA VAL A 2 -2.17 -4.24 4.10
C VAL A 2 -2.12 -3.39 5.37
N GLU A 3 -0.97 -2.82 5.70
CA GLU A 3 -0.77 -1.98 6.88
C GLU A 3 -0.75 -0.50 6.46
N GLU A 4 -1.72 0.29 6.90
CA GLU A 4 -1.87 1.70 6.49
C GLU A 4 -0.60 2.53 6.79
N SER A 5 -0.02 2.33 7.98
CA SER A 5 1.17 3.05 8.42
C SER A 5 2.43 2.73 7.62
N ALA A 6 2.42 1.65 6.84
CA ALA A 6 3.54 1.23 6.01
C ALA A 6 3.45 1.75 4.57
N LEU A 7 2.31 2.35 4.18
CA LEU A 7 2.15 2.91 2.84
C LEU A 7 3.08 4.13 2.65
N PRO A 8 3.85 4.19 1.56
CA PRO A 8 4.74 5.31 1.29
C PRO A 8 3.94 6.52 0.77
N VAL A 9 3.41 7.31 1.70
CA VAL A 9 2.62 8.49 1.39
C VAL A 9 3.49 9.74 1.38
N ALA A 10 3.53 10.46 0.25
CA ALA A 10 4.18 11.76 0.20
C ALA A 10 3.40 12.77 1.06
N GLY A 11 4.10 13.59 1.85
CA GLY A 11 3.45 14.54 2.77
C GLY A 11 2.43 15.47 2.10
N ILE A 12 2.67 15.86 0.84
CA ILE A 12 1.73 16.69 0.08
C ILE A 12 0.39 15.97 -0.18
N VAL A 13 0.39 14.65 -0.38
CA VAL A 13 -0.82 13.84 -0.58
C VAL A 13 -1.62 13.79 0.72
N ALA A 14 -0.94 13.62 1.86
CA ALA A 14 -1.58 13.67 3.18
C ALA A 14 -2.24 15.04 3.43
N GLU A 15 -1.57 16.13 3.07
CA GLU A 15 -2.16 17.47 3.21
C GLU A 15 -3.33 17.72 2.27
N VAL A 16 -3.29 17.21 1.04
CA VAL A 16 -4.43 17.29 0.12
C VAL A 16 -5.64 16.57 0.72
N ALA A 17 -5.48 15.34 1.20
CA ALA A 17 -6.57 14.59 1.83
C ALA A 17 -7.17 15.35 3.02
N ARG A 18 -6.32 15.95 3.87
CA ARG A 18 -6.78 16.77 5.00
C ARG A 18 -7.53 18.03 4.56
N LEU A 19 -7.12 18.68 3.46
CA LEU A 19 -7.77 19.90 2.96
C LEU A 19 -9.10 19.64 2.25
N THR A 20 -9.30 18.44 1.72
CA THR A 20 -10.52 18.05 1.01
C THR A 20 -11.53 17.31 1.88
N ASP A 21 -11.27 17.19 3.20
CA ASP A 21 -11.98 16.30 4.12
C ASP A 21 -12.09 14.85 3.56
N GLY A 22 -11.09 14.45 2.76
CA GLY A 22 -11.03 13.16 2.09
C GLY A 22 -10.33 12.10 2.94
N ASP A 23 -10.74 10.84 2.74
CA ASP A 23 -10.04 9.69 3.30
C ASP A 23 -8.71 9.45 2.54
N LEU A 24 -7.58 9.49 3.25
CA LEU A 24 -6.24 9.37 2.66
C LEU A 24 -6.06 8.05 1.91
N THR A 25 -6.54 6.96 2.48
CA THR A 25 -6.42 5.62 1.87
C THR A 25 -7.22 5.51 0.58
N SER A 26 -8.37 6.17 0.50
CA SER A 26 -9.17 6.27 -0.72
C SER A 26 -8.46 7.08 -1.82
N VAL A 27 -7.68 8.10 -1.46
CA VAL A 27 -6.90 8.90 -2.43
C VAL A 27 -5.75 8.07 -3.03
N ILE A 28 -5.00 7.35 -2.20
CA ILE A 28 -3.80 6.61 -2.64
C ILE A 28 -4.14 5.32 -3.37
N LEU A 29 -5.21 4.63 -2.95
CA LEU A 29 -5.55 3.29 -3.46
C LEU A 29 -6.71 3.31 -4.46
N GLY A 30 -7.52 4.36 -4.46
CA GLY A 30 -8.73 4.45 -5.28
C GLY A 30 -8.53 5.13 -6.63
N ASP A 31 -7.59 6.08 -6.75
CA ASP A 31 -7.41 6.88 -7.96
C ASP A 31 -6.12 6.47 -8.69
N SER A 32 -6.27 5.44 -9.54
CA SER A 32 -5.17 4.74 -10.23
C SER A 32 -4.51 5.59 -11.31
N VAL A 33 -3.59 6.48 -10.93
CA VAL A 33 -2.60 7.08 -11.84
C VAL A 33 -1.16 6.90 -11.39
N ASP A 34 -0.93 6.15 -10.30
CA ASP A 34 0.41 5.86 -9.83
C ASP A 34 1.02 4.68 -10.60
N PHE A 35 2.10 4.94 -11.34
CA PHE A 35 2.92 3.92 -12.00
C PHE A 35 3.86 3.23 -11.01
N GLN A 36 3.34 2.74 -9.88
CA GLN A 36 4.09 2.01 -8.86
C GLN A 36 3.85 0.51 -8.97
N LEU A 37 4.90 -0.29 -8.71
CA LEU A 37 4.82 -1.75 -8.75
C LEU A 37 4.49 -2.29 -7.36
N VAL A 38 3.42 -3.09 -7.27
CA VAL A 38 3.10 -3.90 -6.09
C VAL A 38 3.33 -5.36 -6.44
N PHE A 39 4.07 -6.09 -5.60
CA PHE A 39 4.41 -7.49 -5.82
C PHE A 39 4.58 -8.24 -4.49
N THR A 40 4.48 -9.57 -4.56
CA THR A 40 4.68 -10.45 -3.40
C THR A 40 6.06 -11.09 -3.41
N VAL A 41 6.61 -11.32 -2.22
CA VAL A 41 7.92 -11.94 -2.01
C VAL A 41 7.86 -12.90 -0.82
N ALA A 42 8.86 -13.77 -0.66
CA ALA A 42 9.04 -14.50 0.57
C ALA A 42 9.42 -13.54 1.71
N ALA A 43 8.90 -13.77 2.92
CA ALA A 43 9.16 -12.90 4.07
C ALA A 43 10.66 -12.73 4.36
N ASP A 44 11.42 -13.81 4.22
CA ASP A 44 12.88 -13.82 4.47
C ASP A 44 13.68 -13.02 3.43
N ASP A 45 13.09 -12.68 2.28
CA ASP A 45 13.73 -11.88 1.23
C ASP A 45 13.63 -10.36 1.48
N VAL A 46 12.74 -9.91 2.37
CA VAL A 46 12.48 -8.47 2.61
C VAL A 46 13.76 -7.70 2.99
N PRO A 47 14.61 -8.17 3.93
CA PRO A 47 15.84 -7.44 4.28
C PRO A 47 16.83 -7.36 3.11
N ARG A 48 16.94 -8.44 2.32
CA ARG A 48 17.82 -8.50 1.16
C ARG A 48 17.36 -7.52 0.07
N LEU A 49 16.05 -7.51 -0.22
CA LEU A 49 15.47 -6.63 -1.23
C LEU A 49 15.53 -5.17 -0.81
N SER A 50 15.28 -4.86 0.46
CA SER A 50 15.45 -3.51 1.01
C SER A 50 16.85 -2.96 0.72
N LYS A 51 17.89 -3.77 0.93
CA LYS A 51 19.26 -3.40 0.57
C LYS A 51 19.46 -3.18 -0.94
N VAL A 52 18.98 -4.11 -1.78
CA VAL A 52 19.13 -4.03 -3.25
C VAL A 52 18.49 -2.77 -3.80
N PHE A 53 17.28 -2.42 -3.36
CA PHE A 53 16.60 -1.21 -3.80
C PHE A 53 17.30 0.06 -3.30
N ALA A 54 17.72 0.08 -2.02
CA ALA A 54 18.46 1.21 -1.46
C ALA A 54 19.79 1.45 -2.19
N ASP A 55 20.55 0.40 -2.49
CA ASP A 55 21.81 0.49 -3.24
C ASP A 55 21.59 1.00 -4.68
N ALA A 56 20.40 0.79 -5.25
CA ALA A 56 19.98 1.31 -6.55
C ALA A 56 19.35 2.72 -6.49
N GLY A 57 19.23 3.32 -5.29
CA GLY A 57 18.55 4.61 -5.09
C GLY A 57 17.04 4.56 -5.28
N LEU A 58 16.43 3.38 -5.16
CA LEU A 58 15.00 3.15 -5.30
C LEU A 58 14.33 2.99 -3.93
N GLN A 59 13.07 3.40 -3.84
CA GLN A 59 12.24 3.17 -2.67
C GLN A 59 11.65 1.76 -2.69
N PHE A 60 11.67 1.10 -1.54
CA PHE A 60 11.04 -0.21 -1.33
C PHE A 60 10.33 -0.17 0.03
N SER A 61 9.04 -0.47 0.03
CA SER A 61 8.20 -0.46 1.23
C SER A 61 7.55 -1.82 1.39
N ASP A 62 7.76 -2.44 2.55
CA ASP A 62 7.00 -3.62 2.96
C ASP A 62 5.65 -3.16 3.52
N ILE A 63 4.61 -3.23 2.70
CA ILE A 63 3.28 -2.67 2.98
C ILE A 63 2.31 -3.69 3.60
N GLY A 64 2.75 -4.92 3.83
CA GLY A 64 1.90 -5.96 4.40
C GLY A 64 2.25 -7.38 3.94
N HIS A 65 1.35 -8.31 4.21
CA HIS A 65 1.61 -9.73 3.99
C HIS A 65 0.38 -10.47 3.45
N ALA A 66 0.63 -11.55 2.70
CA ALA A 66 -0.42 -12.47 2.28
C ALA A 66 -0.91 -13.30 3.48
N THR A 67 -2.20 -13.61 3.49
CA THR A 67 -2.87 -14.41 4.50
C THR A 67 -3.61 -15.57 3.83
N GLU A 68 -4.03 -16.59 4.59
CA GLU A 68 -4.84 -17.69 4.05
C GLU A 68 -6.25 -17.23 3.61
N GLU A 69 -6.73 -16.11 4.15
CA GLU A 69 -8.02 -15.54 3.81
C GLU A 69 -8.06 -15.05 2.35
N ARG A 70 -9.14 -15.36 1.63
CA ARG A 70 -9.36 -14.95 0.24
C ARG A 70 -9.97 -13.54 0.14
N GLN A 71 -9.42 -12.61 0.92
CA GLN A 71 -9.87 -11.21 0.97
C GLN A 71 -8.67 -10.28 1.19
N VAL A 72 -8.76 -9.07 0.63
CA VAL A 72 -7.77 -8.02 0.86
C VAL A 72 -8.33 -7.04 1.86
N ARG A 73 -7.61 -6.86 2.97
CA ARG A 73 -8.01 -6.02 4.08
C ARG A 73 -6.92 -5.02 4.41
N LEU A 74 -7.34 -3.85 4.86
CA LEU A 74 -6.50 -2.77 5.35
C LEU A 74 -6.59 -2.74 6.88
N ARG A 75 -5.45 -2.73 7.55
CA ARG A 75 -5.35 -2.40 8.97
C ARG A 75 -4.96 -0.94 9.11
N GLY A 76 -5.84 -0.17 9.74
CA GLY A 76 -5.62 1.25 10.00
C GLY A 76 -4.64 1.50 11.14
N ALA A 77 -4.16 2.73 11.24
CA ALA A 77 -3.25 3.14 12.32
C ALA A 77 -3.87 3.01 13.74
N ASP A 78 -5.20 2.98 13.83
CA ASP A 78 -5.95 2.71 15.07
C ASP A 78 -6.08 1.21 15.40
N GLY A 79 -5.50 0.34 14.55
CA GLY A 79 -5.55 -1.12 14.66
C GLY A 79 -6.86 -1.74 14.17
N ARG A 80 -7.85 -0.95 13.74
CA ARG A 80 -9.08 -1.48 13.14
C ARG A 80 -8.79 -1.99 11.75
N GLU A 81 -9.58 -2.98 11.34
CA GLU A 81 -9.42 -3.61 10.05
C GLU A 81 -10.68 -3.42 9.20
N GLN A 82 -10.51 -3.03 7.95
CA GLN A 82 -11.57 -2.77 6.99
C GLN A 82 -11.26 -3.39 5.63
N GLU A 83 -12.23 -3.40 4.71
CA GLU A 83 -11.94 -3.71 3.31
C GLU A 83 -11.00 -2.67 2.72
N LEU A 84 -10.07 -3.10 1.86
CA LEU A 84 -9.19 -2.17 1.15
C LEU A 84 -10.06 -1.29 0.23
N PRO A 85 -10.03 0.06 0.36
CA PRO A 85 -10.83 0.93 -0.47
C PRO A 85 -10.41 0.86 -1.95
N GLY A 86 -11.36 1.12 -2.85
CA GLY A 86 -11.16 1.13 -4.30
C GLY A 86 -11.88 -0.01 -5.03
N VAL A 87 -11.84 0.02 -6.36
CA VAL A 87 -12.36 -1.04 -7.22
C VAL A 87 -11.17 -1.85 -7.73
N PRO A 88 -11.07 -3.16 -7.42
CA PRO A 88 -9.95 -3.96 -7.89
C PRO A 88 -9.93 -3.99 -9.41
N TRP A 89 -8.76 -3.76 -10.00
CA TRP A 89 -8.59 -3.96 -11.42
C TRP A 89 -8.79 -5.45 -11.75
N ARG A 90 -9.80 -5.73 -12.57
CA ARG A 90 -10.07 -7.08 -13.07
C ARG A 90 -9.51 -7.17 -14.48
N HIS A 91 -8.59 -8.11 -14.72
CA HIS A 91 -8.24 -8.46 -16.08
C HIS A 91 -9.53 -8.85 -16.82
N ALA A 92 -9.77 -8.26 -17.99
CA ALA A 92 -10.84 -8.73 -18.86
C ALA A 92 -10.54 -10.18 -19.23
N THR A 93 -11.40 -11.09 -18.76
CA THR A 93 -11.40 -12.50 -19.14
C THR A 93 -12.12 -12.71 -20.45
#